data_AF-A0A968LVH5-F1
#
_entry.id   AF-A0A968LVH5-F1
#
_cell.length_a   1.000
_cell.length_b   1.000
_cell.length_c   1.000
_cell.angle_alpha   90.00
_cell.angle_beta   90.00
_cell.angle_gamma   90.00
#
_symmetry.space_group_name_H-M   'P 1'
#
loop_
_entity.id
_entity.type
_entity.pdbx_description
1 polymer ?
#
loop_
_entity_poly.entity_id
_entity_poly.type
_entity_poly.pdbx_seq_one_letter_code
_entity_poly.pdbx_strand_id
1 'polypeptide(L)' 'MIKSWMVIGAVTFLVAFGSSLIRPKDIKWFSRLQRPQWLTFEKLIPVIWIVVFICGAWSAYLV' A
#
# COMPACT_ATOMS: atom_id res chain seq x y z
N MET A 1 -29.59 0.43 0.96
CA MET A 1 -28.66 -0.65 0.52
C MET A 1 -27.30 -0.03 0.32
N ILE A 2 -26.34 -0.33 1.20
CA ILE A 2 -24.96 0.13 0.99
C ILE A 2 -24.37 -0.72 -0.13
N LYS A 3 -23.87 -0.07 -1.18
CA LYS A 3 -23.20 -0.78 -2.28
C LYS A 3 -21.89 -1.35 -1.75
N SER A 4 -21.58 -2.62 -2.07
CA SER A 4 -20.35 -3.30 -1.61
C SER A 4 -19.09 -2.47 -1.87
N TRP A 5 -19.04 -1.73 -2.98
CA TRP A 5 -17.96 -0.80 -3.31
C TRP A 5 -17.71 0.29 -2.26
N MET A 6 -18.77 0.80 -1.61
CA MET A 6 -18.63 1.80 -0.54
C MET A 6 -18.03 1.20 0.73
N VAL A 7 -18.37 -0.05 1.06
CA VAL A 7 -17.78 -0.76 2.21
C VAL A 7 -16.31 -1.04 1.96
N ILE A 8 -15.97 -1.54 0.77
CA ILE A 8 -14.58 -1.80 0.36
C ILE A 8 -13.75 -0.51 0.40
N GLY A 9 -14.29 0.58 -0.15
CA GLY A 9 -13.64 1.89 -0.12
C GLY A 9 -13.41 2.42 1.30
N ALA A 10 -14.42 2.34 2.17
CA ALA A 10 -14.33 2.80 3.55
C ALA A 10 -13.32 1.98 4.38
N VAL A 11 -13.33 0.64 4.26
CA VAL A 11 -12.39 -0.24 4.95
C VAL A 11 -10.96 -0.01 4.44
N THR A 12 -10.77 0.08 3.13
CA THR A 12 -9.45 0.35 2.53
C THR A 12 -8.90 1.69 3.00
N PHE A 13 -9.73 2.73 3.03
CA PHE A 13 -9.35 4.05 3.52
C PHE A 13 -8.97 4.03 5.00
N LEU A 14 -9.76 3.38 5.86
CA LEU A 14 -9.46 3.24 7.29
C LEU A 14 -8.13 2.52 7.53
N VAL A 15 -7.88 1.44 6.80
CA VAL A 15 -6.63 0.67 6.90
C VAL A 15 -5.43 1.49 6.41
N ALA A 16 -5.56 2.16 5.26
CA ALA A 16 -4.51 3.04 4.72
C ALA A 16 -4.20 4.23 5.65
N PHE A 17 -5.23 4.84 6.22
CA PHE A 17 -5.10 5.95 7.16
C PHE A 17 -4.49 5.51 8.49
N GLY A 18 -4.97 4.40 9.06
CA GLY A 18 -4.44 3.82 10.30
C GLY A 18 -2.98 3.38 10.17
N SER A 19 -2.64 2.73 9.06
CA SER A 19 -1.25 2.33 8.76
C SER A 19 -0.33 3.53 8.51
N SER A 20 -0.83 4.62 7.90
CA SER A 20 -0.04 5.84 7.70
C SER A 20 0.27 6.58 9.01
N LEU A 21 -0.57 6.41 10.04
CA LEU A 21 -0.36 7.00 11.36
C LEU A 21 0.71 6.25 12.16
N ILE A 22 0.85 4.95 11.93
CA ILE A 22 1.89 4.11 12.53
C ILE A 22 3.18 4.32 11.74
N ARG A 23 3.93 5.38 12.08
CA ARG A 23 5.26 5.59 11.48
C ARG A 23 6.20 4.47 11.90
N PRO A 24 6.78 3.70 10.95
CA PRO A 24 7.69 2.63 11.30
C PRO A 24 8.93 3.20 12.00
N LYS A 25 9.21 2.76 13.24
CA LYS A 25 10.47 3.03 13.96
C LYS A 25 11.68 2.61 13.13
N ASP A 26 11.47 1.66 12.23
CA ASP A 26 12.47 1.04 11.38
C ASP A 26 12.99 1.93 10.26
N ILE A 27 12.37 3.09 9.96
CA ILE A 27 12.87 3.99 8.91
C ILE A 27 14.31 4.44 9.22
N LYS A 28 14.64 4.67 10.51
CA LYS A 28 16.00 5.03 10.95
C LYS A 28 16.99 3.87 10.86
N TRP A 29 16.53 2.63 11.01
CA TRP A 29 17.38 1.45 10.86
C TRP A 29 17.60 1.12 9.39
N PHE A 30 16.53 1.18 8.59
CA PHE A 30 16.50 0.95 7.15
C PHE A 30 17.37 1.94 6.37
N SER A 31 17.45 3.20 6.80
CA SER A 31 18.31 4.23 6.21
C SER A 31 19.80 4.04 6.49
N ARG A 32 20.19 3.19 7.44
CA ARG A 32 21.61 2.91 7.78
C ARG A 32 22.17 1.70 7.05
N LEU A 33 21.32 0.93 6.36
CA LEU A 33 21.75 -0.24 5.59
C LEU A 33 22.38 0.20 4.27
N GLN A 34 23.55 -0.33 3.93
CA GLN A 34 24.11 -0.17 2.59
C GLN A 34 23.19 -0.87 1.58
N ARG A 35 22.61 -0.07 0.67
CA ARG A 35 21.75 -0.56 -0.41
C ARG A 35 22.58 -0.90 -1.65
N PRO A 36 22.34 -2.05 -2.30
CA PRO A 36 22.94 -2.34 -3.59
C PRO A 36 22.37 -1.40 -4.67
N GLN A 37 23.23 -0.96 -5.60
CA GLN A 37 22.87 0.04 -6.62
C GLN A 37 21.77 -0.41 -7.61
N TRP A 38 21.44 -1.70 -7.65
CA TRP A 38 20.34 -2.22 -8.47
C TRP A 38 18.95 -1.99 -7.85
N LEU A 39 18.89 -1.55 -6.59
CA LEU A 39 17.65 -1.19 -5.89
C LEU A 39 17.23 0.27 -6.13
N THR A 40 17.51 0.82 -7.32
CA THR A 40 17.05 2.16 -7.73
C THR A 40 15.53 2.32 -7.71
N PHE A 41 14.80 1.20 -7.73
CA PHE A 41 13.34 1.16 -7.73
C PHE A 41 12.69 1.27 -6.34
N GLU A 42 13.43 1.57 -5.27
CA GLU A 42 12.83 1.71 -3.92
C GLU A 42 11.64 2.67 -3.87
N LYS A 43 11.70 3.79 -4.60
CA LYS A 43 10.58 4.73 -4.73
C LYS A 43 9.46 4.24 -5.66
N LEU A 44 9.75 3.26 -6.50
CA LEU A 44 8.79 2.65 -7.43
C LEU A 44 8.02 1.47 -6.80
N ILE A 45 8.58 0.82 -5.78
CA ILE A 45 7.90 -0.27 -5.04
C ILE A 45 6.48 0.13 -4.58
N PRO A 46 6.27 1.32 -3.96
CA PRO A 46 4.92 1.77 -3.59
C PRO A 46 3.98 1.89 -4.79
N VAL A 47 4.48 2.37 -5.93
CA VAL A 47 3.70 2.54 -7.16
C VAL A 47 3.25 1.18 -7.71
N ILE A 48 4.15 0.20 -7.75
CA ILE A 48 3.85 -1.16 -8.22
C ILE A 48 2.76 -1.78 -7.33
N TRP A 49 2.87 -1.63 -6.01
CA TRP A 49 1.86 -2.15 -5.08
C TRP A 49 0.51 -1.47 -5.21
N ILE A 50 0.47 -0.15 -5.46
CA ILE A 50 -0.79 0.55 -5.76
C ILE A 50 -1.47 -0.08 -6.98
N VAL A 51 -0.73 -0.34 -8.05
CA VAL A 51 -1.27 -0.99 -9.25
C VAL A 51 -1.82 -2.38 -8.93
N VAL A 52 -1.04 -3.21 -8.20
CA VAL A 52 -1.48 -4.55 -7.80
C VAL A 52 -2.74 -4.51 -6.94
N PHE A 53 -2.82 -3.60 -5.97
CA PHE A 53 -4.01 -3.46 -5.12
C PHE A 53 -5.24 -3.00 -5.89
N ILE A 54 -5.09 -2.10 -6.86
CA ILE A 54 -6.21 -1.69 -7.73
C ILE A 54 -6.70 -2.88 -8.54
N CYS A 55 -5.79 -3.65 -9.14
CA CYS A 55 -6.15 -4.87 -9.86
C CYS A 55 -6.86 -5.90 -8.94
N GLY A 56 -6.37 -6.08 -7.71
CA GLY A 56 -6.99 -6.99 -6.74
C GLY A 56 -8.39 -6.53 -6.32
N ALA A 57 -8.57 -5.25 -6.04
CA ALA A 57 -9.87 -4.66 -5.70
C ALA A 57 -10.86 -4.77 -6.87
N TRP A 58 -10.40 -4.57 -8.11
CA TRP A 58 -11.21 -4.73 -9.31
C TRP A 58 -11.61 -6.19 -9.54
N SER A 59 -10.67 -7.13 -9.37
CA SER A 59 -10.95 -8.57 -9.44
C SER A 59 -12.03 -8.99 -8.43
N ALA A 60 -11.90 -8.56 -7.17
CA ALA A 60 -12.87 -8.84 -6.12
C ALA A 60 -14.24 -8.16 -6.32
N TYR A 61 -14.33 -7.16 -7.19
CA TYR A 61 -15.60 -6.54 -7.57
C TYR A 61 -16.28 -7.28 -8.73
N LEU A 62 -15.49 -7.89 -9.62
CA LEU A 62 -15.99 -8.64 -10.78
C LEU A 62 -16.45 -10.07 -10.44
N VAL A 63 -15.85 -10.68 -9.41
CA VAL A 63 -16.22 -12.00 -8.87
C VAL A 63 -17.33 -11.84 -7.83
#